data_AF-A0A3N5LR44-F1
#
_entry.id   AF-A0A3N5LR44-F1
#
_cell.length_a   1.000
_cell.length_b   1.000
_cell.length_c   1.000
_cell.angle_alpha   90.00
_cell.angle_beta   90.00
_cell.angle_gamma   90.00
#
_symmetry.space_group_name_H-M   'P 1'
#
loop_
_entity.id
_entity.type
_entity.pdbx_description
1 polymer ?
#
loop_
_entity_poly.entity_id
_entity_poly.type
_entity_poly.pdbx_seq_one_letter_code
_entity_poly.pdbx_strand_id
1 'polypeptide(L)'
;MRQSYHTLYEATLQLIETAIADSMAAGLIERDDPHELALVVKALEEGYAFLIGGEADDAVKREMGRVLQRRVARLLGLPAAGDERRAGSR
;
A
#
# COMPACT_ATOMS: atom_id res chain seq x y z
N MET A 1 -0.65 2.46 26.37
CA MET A 1 0.02 1.98 25.13
C MET A 1 -0.93 1.22 24.21
N ARG A 2 -1.56 0.12 24.63
CA ARG A 2 -2.42 -0.70 23.75
C ARG A 2 -3.57 0.08 23.08
N GLN A 3 -4.25 0.96 23.82
CA GLN A 3 -5.29 1.85 23.27
C GLN A 3 -4.74 2.84 22.24
N SER A 4 -3.57 3.44 22.49
CA SER A 4 -2.95 4.38 21.55
C SER A 4 -2.55 3.73 20.23
N TYR A 5 -2.04 2.49 20.28
CA TYR A 5 -1.76 1.70 19.07
C TYR A 5 -3.03 1.35 18.31
N HIS A 6 -4.11 0.98 19.02
CA HIS A 6 -5.40 0.70 18.40
C HIS A 6 -5.97 1.95 17.68
N THR A 7 -5.95 3.10 18.34
CA THR A 7 -6.43 4.36 17.75
C THR A 7 -5.61 4.76 16.52
N LEU A 8 -4.29 4.59 16.55
CA LEU A 8 -3.44 4.85 15.38
C LEU A 8 -3.71 3.86 14.24
N TYR A 9 -3.94 2.59 14.57
CA TYR A 9 -4.30 1.58 13.59
C TYR A 9 -5.61 1.92 12.89
N GLU A 10 -6.67 2.24 13.64
CA GLU A 10 -7.97 2.62 13.07
C GLU A 10 -7.88 3.90 12.24
N ALA A 11 -7.16 4.91 12.72
CA ALA A 11 -6.97 6.16 11.99
C ALA A 11 -6.22 5.95 10.67
N THR A 12 -5.15 5.14 10.67
CA THR A 12 -4.39 4.85 9.45
C THR A 12 -5.18 4.00 8.46
N LEU A 13 -5.96 3.02 8.95
CA LEU A 13 -6.87 2.25 8.10
C LEU A 13 -7.91 3.15 7.42
N GLN A 14 -8.54 4.04 8.19
CA GLN A 14 -9.55 4.96 7.66
C GLN A 14 -8.98 5.94 6.62
N LEU A 15 -7.74 6.39 6.81
CA LEU A 15 -7.06 7.23 5.83
C LEU A 15 -6.79 6.48 4.52
N ILE A 16 -6.33 5.23 4.61
CA ILE A 16 -6.09 4.37 3.43
C ILE A 16 -7.40 4.11 2.69
N GLU A 17 -8.46 3.74 3.42
CA GLU A 17 -9.79 3.48 2.86
C GLU A 17 -10.35 4.69 2.13
N THR A 18 -10.30 5.87 2.76
CA THR A 18 -10.72 7.13 2.12
C THR A 18 -9.95 7.40 0.84
N ALA A 19 -8.62 7.24 0.85
CA ALA A 19 -7.80 7.49 -0.32
C ALA A 19 -8.11 6.53 -1.49
N ILE A 20 -8.41 5.26 -1.18
CA ILE A 20 -8.83 4.26 -2.17
C ILE A 20 -10.19 4.63 -2.74
N ALA A 21 -11.17 4.95 -1.89
CA ALA A 21 -12.51 5.34 -2.31
C ALA A 21 -12.50 6.59 -3.21
N ASP A 22 -11.70 7.61 -2.84
CA ASP A 22 -11.54 8.83 -3.64
C ASP A 22 -10.91 8.52 -5.00
N SER A 23 -9.91 7.63 -5.03
CA SER A 23 -9.26 7.21 -6.28
C SER A 23 -10.21 6.44 -7.20
N MET A 24 -11.09 5.60 -6.63
CA MET A 24 -12.16 4.92 -7.39
C MET A 24 -13.19 5.91 -7.91
N ALA A 25 -13.61 6.88 -7.10
CA ALA A 25 -14.57 7.90 -7.49
C ALA A 25 -14.03 8.78 -8.63
N ALA A 26 -12.73 9.06 -8.63
CA ALA A 26 -12.02 9.75 -9.70
C ALA A 26 -11.72 8.89 -10.93
N GLY A 27 -12.00 7.58 -10.89
CA GLY A 27 -11.72 6.64 -11.99
C GLY A 27 -10.22 6.37 -12.21
N LEU A 28 -9.39 6.62 -11.20
CA LEU A 28 -7.94 6.40 -11.25
C LEU A 28 -7.57 4.93 -11.02
N ILE A 29 -8.44 4.18 -10.34
CA ILE A 29 -8.32 2.76 -10.06
C ILE A 29 -9.63 2.04 -10.34
N GLU A 30 -9.57 0.74 -10.58
CA GLU A 30 -10.76 -0.08 -10.87
C GLU A 30 -11.74 -0.08 -9.68
N ARG A 31 -13.04 -0.23 -9.97
CA ARG A 31 -14.06 -0.32 -8.92
C ARG A 31 -13.97 -1.66 -8.20
N ASP A 32 -13.90 -1.58 -6.88
CA ASP A 32 -13.82 -2.72 -5.97
C ASP A 32 -14.38 -2.29 -4.59
N ASP A 33 -14.25 -3.14 -3.57
CA ASP A 33 -14.56 -2.79 -2.18
C ASP A 33 -13.38 -2.00 -1.55
N PRO A 34 -13.59 -0.71 -1.19
CA PRO A 34 -12.51 0.12 -0.65
C PRO A 34 -12.04 -0.34 0.73
N HIS A 35 -12.91 -0.94 1.54
CA HIS A 35 -12.58 -1.41 2.88
C HIS A 35 -11.73 -2.69 2.81
N GLU A 36 -12.12 -3.64 1.96
CA GLU A 36 -11.32 -4.86 1.75
C GLU A 36 -9.92 -4.53 1.22
N LEU A 37 -9.82 -3.64 0.23
CA LEU A 37 -8.51 -3.18 -0.27
C LEU A 37 -7.69 -2.48 0.80
N ALA A 38 -8.31 -1.63 1.62
CA ALA A 38 -7.62 -0.95 2.72
C ALA A 38 -7.06 -1.94 3.75
N LEU A 39 -7.83 -2.97 4.11
CA LEU A 39 -7.36 -4.04 5.00
C LEU A 39 -6.16 -4.79 4.43
N VAL A 40 -6.18 -5.11 3.13
CA VAL A 40 -5.05 -5.77 2.46
C VAL A 40 -3.82 -4.88 2.47
N VAL A 41 -3.95 -3.60 2.10
CA VAL A 41 -2.84 -2.64 2.13
C VAL A 41 -2.28 -2.50 3.55
N LYS A 42 -3.16 -2.44 4.56
CA LYS A 42 -2.77 -2.34 5.97
C LYS A 42 -2.02 -3.58 6.45
N ALA A 43 -2.47 -4.78 6.08
CA ALA A 43 -1.77 -6.03 6.42
C ALA A 43 -0.36 -6.09 5.81
N LEU A 44 -0.20 -5.60 4.58
CA LEU A 44 1.09 -5.50 3.90
C LEU A 44 2.02 -4.47 4.58
N GLU A 45 1.48 -3.32 5.00
CA GLU A 45 2.21 -2.29 5.75
C GLU A 45 2.71 -2.83 7.10
N GLU A 46 1.84 -3.45 7.89
CA GLU A 46 2.19 -4.00 9.22
C GLU A 46 3.22 -5.11 9.11
N GLY A 47 3.11 -5.98 8.09
CA GLY A 47 4.12 -7.01 7.80
C GLY A 47 5.49 -6.40 7.48
N TYR A 48 5.53 -5.27 6.79
CA TYR A 48 6.76 -4.55 6.51
C TYR A 48 7.33 -3.86 7.74
N ALA A 49 6.49 -3.18 8.52
CA ALA A 49 6.87 -2.50 9.74
C ALA A 49 7.46 -3.47 10.78
N PHE A 50 6.86 -4.66 10.93
CA PHE A 50 7.38 -5.74 11.76
C PHE A 50 8.82 -6.12 11.37
N LEU A 51 9.09 -6.23 10.07
CA LEU A 51 10.41 -6.62 9.56
C LEU A 51 11.45 -5.49 9.65
N ILE A 52 11.02 -4.23 9.51
CA ILE A 52 11.89 -3.07 9.78
C ILE A 52 12.26 -3.01 11.26
N GLY A 53 11.29 -3.27 12.15
CA GLY A 53 11.48 -3.31 13.59
C GLY A 53 12.32 -4.49 14.08
N GLY A 54 12.53 -5.51 13.24
CA GLY A 54 13.46 -6.61 13.48
C GLY A 54 14.90 -6.32 12.99
N GLU A 55 15.81 -7.25 13.31
CA GLU A 55 17.21 -7.23 12.86
C GLU A 55 17.40 -7.62 11.38
N ALA A 56 16.37 -7.46 10.54
CA ALA A 56 16.52 -7.72 9.12
C ALA A 56 17.59 -6.81 8.50
N ASP A 57 18.35 -7.34 7.55
CA ASP A 57 19.36 -6.59 6.83
C ASP A 57 18.74 -5.43 6.01
N ASP A 58 19.45 -4.30 5.92
CA ASP A 58 18.96 -3.10 5.24
C ASP A 58 18.70 -3.30 3.74
N ALA A 59 19.45 -4.19 3.07
CA ALA A 59 19.19 -4.53 1.68
C ALA A 59 17.89 -5.33 1.54
N VAL A 60 17.60 -6.22 2.50
CA VAL A 60 16.33 -6.95 2.57
C VAL A 60 15.18 -5.99 2.78
N LYS A 61 15.30 -5.04 3.73
CA LYS A 61 14.26 -4.00 3.97
C LYS A 61 13.96 -3.23 2.69
N ARG A 62 14.99 -2.76 1.97
CA ARG A 62 14.81 -2.03 0.70
C ARG A 62 14.14 -2.88 -0.37
N GLU A 63 14.54 -4.13 -0.54
CA GLU A 63 13.92 -4.99 -1.56
C GLU A 63 12.46 -5.28 -1.23
N MET A 64 12.15 -5.54 0.03
CA MET A 64 10.78 -5.73 0.47
C MET A 64 9.91 -4.50 0.26
N GLY A 65 10.39 -3.30 0.59
CA GLY A 65 9.69 -2.04 0.32
C GLY A 65 9.34 -1.88 -1.17
N ARG A 66 10.29 -2.21 -2.06
CA ARG A 66 10.03 -2.19 -3.52
C ARG A 66 9.02 -3.24 -3.96
N VAL A 67 9.09 -4.46 -3.43
CA VAL A 67 8.14 -5.54 -3.73
C VAL A 67 6.73 -5.12 -3.31
N LEU A 68 6.58 -4.60 -2.09
CA LEU A 68 5.30 -4.16 -1.54
C LEU A 68 4.71 -3.02 -2.36
N GLN A 69 5.50 -2.00 -2.68
CA GLN A 69 5.06 -0.90 -3.54
C GLN A 69 4.53 -1.42 -4.89
N ARG A 70 5.25 -2.33 -5.55
CA ARG A 70 4.82 -2.92 -6.83
C ARG A 70 3.53 -3.73 -6.68
N ARG A 71 3.38 -4.49 -5.58
CA ARG A 71 2.21 -5.33 -5.35
C ARG A 71 0.97 -4.51 -5.00
N VAL A 72 1.10 -3.50 -4.16
CA VAL A 72 0.02 -2.55 -3.84
C VAL A 72 -0.40 -1.77 -5.08
N ALA A 73 0.54 -1.27 -5.89
CA ALA A 73 0.20 -0.59 -7.14
C ALA A 73 -0.64 -1.49 -8.06
N ARG A 74 -0.23 -2.73 -8.26
CA ARG A 74 -0.99 -3.69 -9.08
C ARG A 74 -2.34 -4.05 -8.49
N LEU A 75 -2.44 -4.22 -7.17
CA LEU A 75 -3.69 -4.48 -6.48
C LEU A 75 -4.69 -3.35 -6.74
N LEU A 76 -4.22 -2.12 -6.71
CA LEU A 76 -5.00 -0.92 -7.00
C LEU A 76 -5.15 -0.66 -8.51
N GLY A 77 -4.72 -1.56 -9.40
CA GLY A 77 -4.79 -1.32 -10.85
C GLY A 77 -3.93 -0.14 -11.35
N LEU A 78 -3.00 0.37 -10.54
CA LEU A 78 -2.10 1.46 -10.89
C LEU A 78 -0.92 0.93 -11.73
N PRO A 79 -0.39 1.74 -12.68
CA PRO A 79 0.81 1.38 -13.42
C PRO A 79 1.98 1.18 -12.45
N ALA A 80 2.80 0.15 -12.69
CA ALA A 80 3.98 -0.07 -11.88
C ALA A 80 4.94 1.12 -12.05
N ALA A 81 5.45 1.67 -10.94
CA ALA A 81 6.49 2.70 -10.97
C ALA A 81 7.70 2.16 -11.76
N GLY A 82 7.82 2.59 -13.03
CA GLY A 82 8.79 2.05 -14.01
C GLY A 82 8.23 1.84 -15.43
N ASP A 83 6.91 1.73 -15.60
CA ASP A 83 6.29 1.48 -16.92
C ASP A 83 6.17 2.73 -17.82
N GLU A 84 6.29 3.94 -17.25
CA GLU A 84 6.26 5.20 -18.02
C GLU A 84 7.40 5.31 -19.04
N ARG A 85 8.52 4.61 -18.84
CA ARG A 85 9.65 4.62 -19.81
C ARG A 85 9.38 3.80 -21.08
N ARG A 86 8.33 2.98 -21.13
CA ARG A 86 7.98 2.17 -22.31
C ARG A 86 6.82 2.72 -23.13
N ALA A 87 6.00 3.60 -22.56
CA ALA A 87 4.85 4.19 -23.26
C ALA A 87 5.21 5.42 -24.12
N GLY A 88 6.42 5.99 -23.97
CA GLY A 88 6.90 7.17 -24.74
C GLY A 88 7.65 6.85 -26.03
N SER A 89 7.49 5.65 -26.61
CA SER A 89 8.06 5.31 -27.91
C SER A 89 7.08 4.48 -28.72
N ARG A 90 6.07 5.15 -29.28
CA ARG A 90 5.39 4.81 -30.53
C ARG A 90 4.49 5.95 -30.96
#